data_AF-A0A957BRK3-F1
#
_entry.id   AF-A0A957BRK3-F1
#
_cell.length_a   1.000
_cell.length_b   1.000
_cell.length_c   1.000
_cell.angle_alpha   90.00
_cell.angle_beta   90.00
_cell.angle_gamma   90.00
#
_symmetry.space_group_name_H-M   'P 1'
#
loop_
_entity.id
_entity.type
_entity.pdbx_description
1 polymer ?
#
loop_
_entity_poly.entity_id
_entity_poly.type
_entity_poly.pdbx_seq_one_letter_code
_entity_poly.pdbx_strand_id
1 'polypeptide(L)'
;MQSLIAYATLFMTVGIAVGRPRFGKEWQAGPASAALLATTILLTARVVDPADIIHSLQLHWRPFLMIIATMILSAVAERIGVLERLAEMIFSDPKTTPSRLFGQVFLMCALTSTIFNNDAMIILITPLVLGLVKKRYPGHKRLLAP
;
A
#
# COMPACT_ATOMS: atom_id res chain seq x y z
N MET A 1 -18.58 21.06 22.97
CA MET A 1 -19.31 19.79 22.69
C MET A 1 -18.85 19.14 21.39
N GLN A 2 -18.83 19.86 20.26
CA GLN A 2 -18.48 19.30 18.94
C GLN A 2 -17.03 18.80 18.83
N SER A 3 -16.06 19.47 19.43
CA SER A 3 -14.65 19.03 19.45
C SER A 3 -14.47 17.67 20.15
N LEU A 4 -15.17 17.43 21.26
CA LEU A 4 -15.15 16.15 21.97
C LEU A 4 -15.67 15.01 21.08
N ILE A 5 -16.76 15.25 20.34
CA ILE A 5 -17.35 14.27 19.41
C ILE A 5 -16.37 13.97 18.28
N ALA A 6 -15.69 14.97 17.73
CA ALA A 6 -14.69 14.78 16.68
C ALA A 6 -13.51 13.91 17.15
N TYR A 7 -12.93 14.23 18.31
CA TYR A 7 -11.82 13.45 18.86
C TYR A 7 -12.25 12.02 19.24
N ALA A 8 -13.40 11.85 19.89
CA ALA A 8 -13.93 10.53 20.24
C ALA A 8 -14.16 9.67 19.00
N THR A 9 -14.74 10.25 17.95
CA THR A 9 -14.98 9.55 16.68
C THR A 9 -13.67 9.17 16.00
N LEU A 10 -12.65 10.02 16.03
CA LEU A 10 -11.32 9.71 15.50
C LEU A 10 -10.67 8.53 16.24
N PHE A 11 -10.62 8.58 17.58
CA PHE A 11 -10.06 7.47 18.38
C PHE A 11 -10.83 6.17 18.16
N MET A 12 -12.16 6.23 18.06
CA MET A 12 -12.98 5.08 17.72
C MET A 12 -12.64 4.52 16.34
N THR A 13 -12.52 5.38 15.32
CA THR A 13 -12.19 4.97 13.94
C THR A 13 -10.84 4.28 13.88
N VAL A 14 -9.82 4.88 14.50
CA VAL A 14 -8.47 4.30 14.56
C VAL A 14 -8.49 2.98 15.34
N GLY A 15 -9.18 2.92 16.48
CA GLY A 15 -9.30 1.71 17.29
C GLY A 15 -9.93 0.55 16.53
N ILE A 16 -11.00 0.80 15.77
CA ILE A 16 -11.65 -0.22 14.94
C ILE A 16 -10.76 -0.60 13.74
N ALA A 17 -10.14 0.38 13.06
CA ALA A 17 -9.31 0.13 11.90
C ALA A 17 -8.04 -0.69 12.22
N VAL A 18 -7.40 -0.40 13.36
CA VAL A 18 -6.21 -1.12 13.85
C VAL A 18 -6.58 -2.45 14.49
N GLY A 19 -7.61 -2.45 15.36
CA GLY A 19 -8.03 -3.65 16.08
C GLY A 19 -8.69 -4.70 15.19
N ARG A 20 -9.17 -4.33 14.00
CA ARG A 20 -9.90 -5.17 13.03
C ARG A 20 -10.83 -6.19 13.71
N PRO A 21 -11.75 -5.72 14.59
CA PRO A 21 -12.56 -6.62 15.40
C PRO A 21 -13.38 -7.53 14.48
N ARG A 22 -13.33 -8.83 14.79
CA ARG A 22 -14.07 -9.87 14.07
C ARG A 22 -15.39 -10.08 14.81
N PHE A 23 -16.49 -9.67 14.19
CA PHE A 23 -17.83 -9.91 14.70
C PHE A 23 -18.34 -11.21 14.05
N GLY A 24 -18.12 -12.35 14.73
CA GLY A 24 -18.50 -13.66 14.22
C GLY A 24 -17.58 -14.21 13.12
N LYS A 25 -18.05 -15.23 12.40
CA LYS A 25 -17.24 -16.00 11.42
C LYS A 25 -17.04 -15.28 10.08
N GLU A 26 -17.91 -14.32 9.76
CA GLU A 26 -17.99 -13.71 8.42
C GLU A 26 -17.79 -12.18 8.39
N TRP A 27 -17.99 -11.48 9.51
CA TRP A 27 -17.88 -10.02 9.52
C TRP A 27 -16.60 -9.56 10.20
N GLN A 28 -15.70 -8.97 9.41
CA GLN A 28 -14.53 -8.27 9.92
C GLN A 28 -14.73 -6.78 9.69
N ALA A 29 -14.75 -6.00 10.77
CA ALA A 29 -14.79 -4.54 10.64
C ALA A 29 -13.44 -4.06 10.09
N GLY A 30 -13.43 -3.79 8.79
CA GLY A 30 -12.27 -3.23 8.10
C GLY A 30 -12.21 -1.70 8.23
N PRO A 31 -11.09 -1.09 7.82
CA PRO A 31 -10.91 0.37 7.81
C PRO A 31 -12.03 1.11 7.07
N ALA A 32 -12.53 0.55 5.97
CA ALA A 32 -13.64 1.13 5.21
C ALA A 32 -14.94 1.18 6.02
N SER A 33 -15.30 0.11 6.72
CA SER A 33 -16.51 0.09 7.57
C SER A 33 -16.40 1.03 8.76
N ALA A 34 -15.20 1.15 9.35
CA ALA A 34 -14.92 2.10 10.42
C ALA A 34 -15.06 3.55 9.95
N ALA A 35 -14.50 3.87 8.77
CA ALA A 35 -14.60 5.20 8.18
C ALA A 35 -16.06 5.58 7.82
N LEU A 36 -16.84 4.63 7.29
CA LEU A 36 -18.27 4.84 7.01
C LEU A 36 -19.03 5.18 8.29
N LEU A 37 -18.88 4.37 9.34
CA LEU A 37 -19.53 4.58 10.63
C LEU A 37 -19.15 5.93 11.24
N ALA A 38 -17.86 6.27 11.22
CA ALA A 38 -17.35 7.55 11.69
C ALA A 38 -17.95 8.75 10.93
N THR A 39 -18.00 8.65 9.60
CA THR A 39 -18.59 9.69 8.75
C THR A 39 -20.07 9.87 9.05
N THR A 40 -20.82 8.78 9.26
CA THR A 40 -22.24 8.84 9.65
C THR A 40 -22.43 9.54 11.01
N ILE A 41 -21.57 9.24 12.00
CA ILE A 41 -21.61 9.90 13.31
C ILE A 41 -21.33 11.40 13.18
N LEU A 42 -20.31 11.78 12.40
CA LEU A 42 -19.93 13.19 12.24
C LEU A 42 -21.00 14.01 11.50
N LEU A 43 -21.65 13.43 10.49
CA LEU A 43 -22.76 14.05 9.76
C LEU A 43 -24.00 14.23 10.65
N THR A 44 -24.39 13.17 11.37
CA THR A 44 -25.57 13.23 12.25
C THR A 44 -25.38 14.17 13.43
N ALA A 45 -24.15 14.29 13.95
CA ALA A 45 -23.77 15.26 14.97
C ALA A 45 -23.59 16.70 14.44
N ARG A 46 -23.74 16.93 13.13
CA ARG A 46 -23.48 18.21 12.43
C ARG A 46 -22.13 18.83 12.79
N VAL A 47 -21.11 17.97 12.89
CA VAL A 47 -19.72 18.39 13.06
C VAL A 47 -19.06 18.63 11.69
N VAL A 48 -19.55 17.94 10.66
CA VAL A 48 -19.08 18.00 9.27
C VAL A 48 -20.27 18.23 8.36
N ASP A 49 -20.14 19.11 7.37
CA ASP A 49 -21.18 19.37 6.38
C ASP A 49 -21.09 18.42 5.18
N PRO A 50 -22.19 18.14 4.48
CA PRO A 50 -22.16 17.31 3.26
C PRO A 50 -21.21 17.86 2.18
N ALA A 51 -20.99 19.18 2.15
CA ALA A 51 -20.04 19.84 1.25
C ALA A 51 -18.59 19.42 1.53
N ASP A 52 -18.22 19.19 2.79
CA ASP A 52 -16.87 18.77 3.19
C ASP A 52 -16.55 17.36 2.69
N ILE A 53 -17.56 16.50 2.58
CA ILE A 53 -17.41 15.15 2.01
C ILE A 53 -17.08 15.24 0.52
N ILE A 54 -17.81 16.07 -0.23
CA ILE A 54 -17.56 16.27 -1.66
C ILE A 54 -16.17 16.86 -1.87
N HIS A 55 -15.80 17.86 -1.06
CA HIS A 55 -14.47 18.46 -1.11
C HIS A 55 -13.37 17.42 -0.82
N SER A 56 -13.59 16.58 0.20
CA SER A 56 -12.67 15.49 0.53
C SER A 56 -12.55 14.47 -0.60
N LEU A 57 -13.64 14.09 -1.26
CA LEU A 57 -13.60 13.19 -2.42
C LEU A 57 -12.80 13.80 -3.57
N GLN A 58 -13.01 15.08 -3.88
CA GLN A 58 -12.29 15.77 -4.95
C GLN A 58 -10.77 15.82 -4.69
N LEU A 59 -10.38 16.06 -3.43
CA LEU A 59 -8.98 16.09 -3.04
C LEU A 59 -8.29 14.73 -3.24
N HIS A 60 -8.98 13.63 -2.89
CA HIS A 60 -8.42 12.28 -2.96
C HIS A 60 -8.56 11.62 -4.34
N TRP A 61 -9.41 12.15 -5.22
CA TRP A 61 -9.62 11.60 -6.57
C TRP A 61 -8.33 11.49 -7.39
N ARG A 62 -7.44 12.50 -7.27
CA ARG A 62 -6.15 12.53 -7.96
C ARG A 62 -5.20 11.41 -7.51
N PRO A 63 -4.89 11.25 -6.20
CA PRO A 63 -4.14 10.09 -5.71
C PRO A 63 -4.73 8.74 -6.09
N PHE A 64 -6.05 8.57 -6.02
CA PHE A 64 -6.70 7.29 -6.39
C PHE A 64 -6.45 6.93 -7.86
N LEU A 65 -6.61 7.89 -8.77
CA LEU A 65 -6.31 7.68 -10.19
C LEU A 65 -4.83 7.31 -10.41
N MET A 66 -3.91 7.94 -9.69
CA MET A 66 -2.48 7.60 -9.76
C MET A 66 -2.21 6.16 -9.32
N ILE A 67 -2.83 5.70 -8.21
CA ILE A 67 -2.67 4.31 -7.75
C ILE A 67 -3.21 3.34 -8.81
N ILE A 68 -4.40 3.58 -9.35
CA ILE A 68 -4.99 2.73 -10.40
C ILE A 68 -4.08 2.69 -11.64
N ALA A 69 -3.61 3.85 -12.11
CA ALA A 69 -2.74 3.93 -13.28
C ALA A 69 -1.41 3.19 -13.05
N THR A 70 -0.81 3.34 -11.87
CA THR A 70 0.46 2.67 -11.53
C THR A 70 0.28 1.16 -11.35
N MET A 71 -0.86 0.68 -10.83
CA MET A 71 -1.20 -0.74 -10.80
C MET A 71 -1.30 -1.33 -12.21
N ILE A 72 -2.01 -0.66 -13.11
CA ILE A 72 -2.12 -1.09 -14.51
C ILE A 72 -0.76 -1.08 -15.19
N LEU A 73 0.02 -0.01 -15.02
CA LEU A 73 1.35 0.13 -15.61
C LEU A 73 2.30 -0.98 -15.12
N SER A 74 2.30 -1.28 -13.81
CA SER A 74 3.13 -2.35 -13.25
C SER A 74 2.73 -3.72 -13.80
N ALA A 75 1.42 -4.01 -13.87
CA ALA A 75 0.92 -5.25 -14.45
C ALA A 75 1.29 -5.43 -15.93
N VAL A 76 1.29 -4.35 -16.71
CA VAL A 76 1.72 -4.38 -18.12
C VAL A 76 3.24 -4.54 -18.23
N ALA A 77 4.01 -3.83 -17.40
CA ALA A 77 5.47 -3.93 -17.37
C ALA A 77 5.95 -5.35 -17.01
N GLU A 78 5.26 -6.01 -16.07
CA GLU A 78 5.48 -7.41 -15.71
C GLU A 78 5.18 -8.35 -16.90
N ARG A 79 4.06 -8.14 -17.61
CA ARG A 79 3.70 -8.96 -18.78
C ARG A 79 4.70 -8.88 -19.94
N ILE A 80 5.35 -7.73 -20.13
CA ILE A 80 6.33 -7.51 -21.22
C ILE A 80 7.74 -8.00 -20.80
N GLY A 81 7.93 -8.37 -19.53
CA GLY A 81 9.23 -8.80 -19.01
C GLY A 81 10.20 -7.64 -18.76
N VAL A 82 9.69 -6.40 -18.65
CA VAL A 82 10.53 -5.20 -18.44
C VAL A 82 11.18 -5.26 -17.06
N LEU A 83 10.43 -5.72 -16.06
CA LEU A 83 10.90 -5.80 -14.68
C LEU A 83 12.04 -6.81 -14.53
N GLU A 84 11.96 -7.96 -15.19
CA GLU A 84 13.02 -8.98 -15.20
C GLU A 84 14.31 -8.44 -15.84
N ARG A 85 14.18 -7.72 -16.97
CA ARG A 85 15.33 -7.10 -17.64
C ARG A 85 15.98 -6.01 -16.79
N LEU A 86 15.18 -5.19 -16.12
CA LEU A 86 15.68 -4.18 -15.19
C LEU A 86 16.39 -4.83 -14.00
N ALA A 87 15.83 -5.91 -13.46
CA ALA A 87 16.45 -6.65 -12.37
C ALA A 87 17.81 -7.23 -12.79
N GLU A 88 17.91 -7.79 -13.99
CA GLU A 88 19.19 -8.28 -14.53
C GLU A 88 20.21 -7.17 -14.74
N MET A 89 19.77 -5.97 -15.15
CA MET A 89 20.65 -4.82 -15.34
C MET A 89 21.14 -4.21 -14.02
N ILE A 90 20.28 -4.16 -13.00
CA ILE A 90 20.60 -3.55 -11.71
C ILE A 90 21.40 -4.52 -10.83
N PHE A 91 21.07 -5.81 -10.89
CA PHE A 91 21.66 -6.86 -10.08
C PHE A 91 22.41 -7.87 -10.95
N SER A 92 23.29 -7.36 -11.82
CA SER A 92 23.99 -8.18 -12.81
C SER A 92 25.03 -9.13 -12.21
N ASP A 93 25.48 -8.90 -10.97
CA ASP A 93 26.53 -9.74 -10.37
C ASP A 93 25.93 -11.03 -9.77
N PRO A 94 26.16 -12.21 -10.41
CA PRO A 94 25.66 -13.47 -9.90
C PRO A 94 26.29 -13.83 -8.55
N LYS A 95 27.51 -13.40 -8.22
CA LYS A 95 28.21 -13.87 -7.01
C LYS A 95 27.74 -13.18 -5.72
N THR A 96 26.77 -12.28 -5.81
CA THR A 96 26.26 -11.51 -4.68
C THR A 96 25.57 -12.39 -3.64
N THR A 97 26.08 -12.37 -2.39
CA THR A 97 25.49 -13.04 -1.22
C THR A 97 24.08 -12.50 -0.93
N PRO A 98 23.13 -13.31 -0.40
CA PRO A 98 21.77 -12.85 -0.08
C PRO A 98 21.69 -11.57 0.76
N SER A 99 22.58 -11.40 1.73
CA SER A 99 22.64 -10.21 2.59
C SER A 99 23.03 -8.93 1.83
N ARG A 100 23.98 -9.04 0.89
CA ARG A 100 24.39 -7.92 0.03
C ARG A 100 23.30 -7.56 -0.96
N LEU A 101 22.64 -8.56 -1.54
CA LEU A 101 21.49 -8.36 -2.42
C LEU A 101 20.36 -7.63 -1.68
N PHE A 102 20.04 -8.06 -0.45
CA PHE A 102 19.07 -7.36 0.39
C PHE A 102 19.45 -5.90 0.62
N GLY A 103 20.72 -5.62 0.96
CA GLY A 103 21.21 -4.25 1.13
C GLY A 103 21.08 -3.40 -0.14
N GLN A 104 21.38 -3.95 -1.31
CA GLN A 104 21.24 -3.26 -2.59
C GLN A 104 19.77 -2.97 -2.93
N VAL A 105 18.89 -3.96 -2.77
CA VAL A 105 17.43 -3.79 -2.95
C VAL A 105 16.90 -2.75 -1.98
N PHE A 106 17.30 -2.81 -0.71
CA PHE A 106 16.87 -1.85 0.32
C PHE A 106 17.32 -0.43 0.00
N LEU A 107 18.57 -0.24 -0.42
CA LEU A 107 19.08 1.08 -0.82
C LEU A 107 18.35 1.60 -2.06
N MET A 108 18.14 0.75 -3.08
CA MET A 108 17.37 1.10 -4.26
C MET A 108 15.94 1.51 -3.89
N CYS A 109 15.31 0.75 -2.98
CA CYS A 109 13.99 1.05 -2.44
C CYS A 109 13.96 2.43 -1.77
N ALA A 110 14.92 2.69 -0.88
CA ALA A 110 15.02 3.97 -0.17
C ALA A 110 15.21 5.16 -1.13
N LEU A 111 16.06 5.00 -2.15
CA LEU A 111 16.31 6.03 -3.17
C LEU A 111 15.10 6.25 -4.09
N THR A 112 14.36 5.19 -4.39
CA THR A 112 13.18 5.28 -5.26
C THR A 112 11.99 5.85 -4.49
N SER A 113 11.86 5.56 -3.19
CA SER A 113 10.80 6.09 -2.31
C SER A 113 10.87 7.60 -2.08
N THR A 114 12.04 8.24 -2.23
CA THR A 114 12.13 9.71 -2.19
C THR A 114 11.64 10.38 -3.46
N ILE A 115 11.57 9.65 -4.58
CA ILE A 115 11.18 10.16 -5.90
C ILE A 115 9.73 9.76 -6.24
N PHE A 116 9.33 8.55 -5.86
CA PHE A 116 8.02 7.97 -6.15
C PHE A 116 7.14 7.93 -4.91
N ASN A 117 5.82 7.96 -5.10
CA ASN A 117 4.86 7.69 -4.03
C ASN A 117 5.06 6.24 -3.53
N ASN A 118 4.97 6.05 -2.21
CA ASN A 118 5.20 4.76 -1.53
C ASN A 118 4.32 3.63 -2.10
N ASP A 119 3.07 3.91 -2.45
CA ASP A 119 2.16 2.92 -3.03
C ASP A 119 2.65 2.41 -4.39
N ALA A 120 3.00 3.35 -5.29
CA ALA A 120 3.48 3.03 -6.62
C ALA A 120 4.79 2.24 -6.60
N MET A 121 5.69 2.60 -5.67
CA MET A 121 6.98 1.95 -5.46
C MET A 121 6.82 0.50 -5.03
N ILE A 122 5.95 0.20 -4.04
CA ILE A 122 5.71 -1.17 -3.57
C ILE A 122 5.17 -2.05 -4.70
N ILE A 123 4.21 -1.53 -5.47
CA ILE A 123 3.58 -2.25 -6.57
C ILE A 123 4.58 -2.56 -7.70
N LEU A 124 5.59 -1.72 -7.90
CA LEU A 124 6.64 -1.92 -8.92
C LEU A 124 7.75 -2.85 -8.45
N ILE A 125 8.24 -2.66 -7.22
CA ILE A 125 9.43 -3.33 -6.70
C ILE A 125 9.12 -4.76 -6.26
N THR A 126 7.94 -5.04 -5.70
CA THR A 126 7.58 -6.37 -5.21
C THR A 126 7.73 -7.47 -6.28
N PRO A 127 7.10 -7.37 -7.46
CA PRO A 127 7.29 -8.37 -8.52
C PRO A 127 8.73 -8.43 -9.03
N LEU A 128 9.42 -7.28 -9.13
CA LEU A 128 10.82 -7.20 -9.56
C LEU A 128 11.76 -7.99 -8.63
N VAL A 129 11.61 -7.83 -7.31
CA VAL A 129 12.41 -8.56 -6.31
C VAL A 129 12.05 -10.04 -6.30
N LEU A 130 10.76 -10.39 -6.37
CA LEU A 130 10.32 -11.78 -6.40
C LEU A 130 10.84 -12.54 -7.62
N GLY A 131 10.81 -11.91 -8.80
CA GLY A 131 11.37 -12.48 -10.03
C GLY A 131 12.87 -12.76 -9.91
N LEU A 132 13.61 -11.81 -9.34
CA LEU A 132 15.04 -11.94 -9.10
C LEU A 132 15.38 -13.06 -8.10
N VAL A 133 14.69 -13.11 -6.97
CA VAL A 133 14.89 -14.15 -5.94
C VAL A 133 14.56 -15.53 -6.50
N LYS A 134 13.46 -15.65 -7.26
CA LYS A 134 13.06 -16.92 -7.89
C LYS A 134 14.11 -17.42 -8.88
N LYS A 135 14.73 -16.53 -9.65
CA LYS A 135 15.79 -16.87 -10.62
C LYS A 135 17.11 -17.25 -9.94
N ARG A 136 17.50 -16.53 -8.88
CA ARG A 136 18.81 -16.71 -8.22
C ARG A 136 18.82 -17.78 -7.13
N TYR A 137 17.70 -17.99 -6.42
CA TYR A 137 17.59 -18.89 -5.28
C TYR A 137 16.39 -19.86 -5.39
N PRO A 138 16.31 -20.70 -6.44
CA PRO A 138 15.14 -21.56 -6.69
C PRO A 138 14.85 -22.59 -5.59
N GLY A 139 15.84 -22.93 -4.75
CA GLY A 139 15.69 -23.89 -3.63
C GLY A 139 15.20 -23.28 -2.31
N HIS A 140 15.18 -21.96 -2.17
CA HIS A 140 14.86 -21.29 -0.89
C HIS A 140 13.40 -20.82 -0.85
N LYS A 141 12.46 -21.77 -0.80
CA LYS A 141 11.00 -21.48 -0.78
C LYS A 141 10.57 -20.51 0.34
N ARG A 142 11.32 -20.45 1.44
CA ARG A 142 11.08 -19.50 2.56
C ARG A 142 11.28 -18.02 2.17
N LEU A 143 12.03 -17.73 1.09
CA LEU A 143 12.25 -16.36 0.61
C LEU A 143 11.18 -15.89 -0.39
N LEU A 144 10.26 -16.77 -0.79
CA LEU A 144 9.23 -16.51 -1.82
C LEU A 144 7.83 -16.34 -1.23
N ALA A 145 7.67 -16.45 0.09
CA ALA A 145 6.39 -16.28 0.78
C ALA A 145 6.30 -14.87 1.40
N PRO A 146 5.17 -14.16 1.24
CA PRO A 146 4.87 -12.93 1.97
C PRO A 146 4.64 -13.18 3.47
#